data_AF-A0A1D2M8X1-F1
#
_entry.id   AF-A0A1D2M8X1-F1
#
_cell.length_a   1.000
_cell.length_b   1.000
_cell.length_c   1.000
_cell.angle_alpha   90.00
_cell.angle_beta   90.00
_cell.angle_gamma   90.00
#
_symmetry.space_group_name_H-M   'P 1'
#
loop_
_entity.id
_entity.type
_entity.pdbx_description
1 polymer ?
#
loop_
_entity_poly.entity_id
_entity_poly.type
_entity_poly.pdbx_seq_one_letter_code
_entity_poly.pdbx_strand_id
1 'polypeptide(L)'
;MLISAIVRLEKVGLQVVGFVSDGAATNKSMWRELGITTKRGNGIVNSITNPVDEGRQVFFLCDIPHILKCIRNNFYNKENVKWGEQIISWTYYKALYDVDNKSDLRIVPKLTPRDIAPGPFQKMSVASAAHVFSNSTANGLKAYREIGQNNFFQKSEPTENFTRLLNDLFDAYYQRVLAAMSPSDTYASDQTFVSLQVTLTSLLELTHYLCNVIGYHYVLAGKCNQDPLEKFFGLVRSFGGNDCHPTATSFSHIFRLLSVYFPTSAASKEMFRKMRNMQ
;
A
#
# COMPACT_ATOMS: atom_id res chain seq x y z
N MET A 1 19.15 -14.40 1.03
CA MET A 1 18.84 -14.01 -0.37
C MET A 1 18.89 -12.50 -0.58
N LEU A 2 18.17 -11.69 0.22
CA LEU A 2 18.11 -10.23 0.08
C LEU A 2 19.49 -9.54 0.06
N ILE A 3 20.32 -9.76 1.09
CA ILE A 3 21.66 -9.15 1.19
C ILE A 3 22.52 -9.46 -0.05
N SER A 4 22.48 -10.71 -0.54
CA SER A 4 23.22 -11.08 -1.75
C SER A 4 22.70 -10.34 -3.00
N ALA A 5 21.39 -10.11 -3.10
CA ALA A 5 20.82 -9.33 -4.19
C ALA A 5 21.28 -7.86 -4.13
N ILE A 6 21.27 -7.24 -2.95
CA ILE A 6 21.77 -5.87 -2.74
C ILE A 6 23.23 -5.77 -3.19
N VAL A 7 24.10 -6.66 -2.71
CA VAL A 7 25.52 -6.69 -3.09
C VAL A 7 25.71 -6.82 -4.60
N ARG A 8 24.91 -7.65 -5.28
CA ARG A 8 25.01 -7.83 -6.73
C ARG A 8 24.56 -6.60 -7.51
N LEU A 9 23.50 -5.92 -7.07
CA LEU A 9 23.00 -4.70 -7.71
C LEU A 9 23.99 -3.54 -7.54
N GLU A 10 24.55 -3.38 -6.34
CA GLU A 10 25.56 -2.35 -6.06
C GLU A 10 26.84 -2.56 -6.89
N LYS A 11 27.28 -3.80 -7.06
CA LYS A 11 28.45 -4.14 -7.90
C LYS A 11 28.29 -3.76 -9.37
N VAL A 12 27.06 -3.66 -9.88
CA VAL A 12 26.79 -3.20 -11.26
C VAL A 12 26.50 -1.71 -11.34
N GLY A 13 26.73 -0.96 -10.25
CA GLY A 13 26.57 0.49 -10.16
C GLY A 13 25.17 0.97 -9.79
N LEU A 14 24.25 0.08 -9.39
CA LEU A 14 22.91 0.47 -8.93
C LEU A 14 22.92 0.74 -7.43
N GLN A 15 22.47 1.93 -7.03
CA GLN A 15 22.31 2.29 -5.62
C GLN A 15 20.97 1.79 -5.07
N VAL A 16 21.02 0.79 -4.21
CA VAL A 16 19.83 0.27 -3.54
C VAL A 16 19.52 1.11 -2.31
N VAL A 17 18.39 1.82 -2.35
CA VAL A 17 17.94 2.70 -1.25
C VAL A 17 16.83 2.08 -0.41
N GLY A 18 16.17 1.03 -0.91
CA GLY A 18 15.09 0.39 -0.15
C GLY A 18 14.64 -0.95 -0.70
N PHE A 19 13.84 -1.62 0.12
CA PHE A 19 13.27 -2.94 -0.12
C PHE A 19 11.78 -2.91 0.20
N VAL A 20 10.97 -3.41 -0.74
CA VAL A 20 9.51 -3.51 -0.59
C VAL A 20 9.12 -4.98 -0.53
N SER A 21 8.29 -5.35 0.46
CA SER A 21 7.69 -6.69 0.54
C SER A 21 6.21 -6.64 0.89
N ASP A 22 5.53 -7.75 0.70
CA ASP A 22 4.18 -7.94 1.25
C ASP A 22 4.21 -8.15 2.78
N GLY A 23 3.01 -8.34 3.33
CA GLY A 23 2.80 -8.62 4.75
C GLY A 23 2.93 -10.10 5.14
N ALA A 24 3.44 -11.00 4.31
CA ALA A 24 3.48 -12.43 4.61
C ALA A 24 4.37 -12.76 5.82
N ALA A 25 4.04 -13.85 6.54
CA ALA A 25 4.74 -14.26 7.75
C ALA A 25 6.24 -14.51 7.53
N THR A 26 6.62 -15.07 6.38
CA THR A 26 8.00 -15.31 5.98
C THR A 26 8.79 -14.00 5.84
N ASN A 27 8.20 -13.00 5.17
CA ASN A 27 8.81 -11.67 5.04
C ASN A 27 8.94 -10.98 6.40
N LYS A 28 7.98 -11.16 7.31
CA LYS A 28 8.10 -10.65 8.68
C LYS A 28 9.10 -11.40 9.56
N SER A 29 9.38 -12.67 9.28
CA SER A 29 10.51 -13.36 9.90
C SER A 29 11.82 -12.73 9.48
N MET A 30 12.01 -12.54 8.16
CA MET A 30 13.19 -11.88 7.60
C MET A 30 13.38 -10.47 8.17
N TRP A 31 12.32 -9.67 8.30
CA TRP A 31 12.41 -8.34 8.92
C TRP A 31 12.97 -8.41 10.35
N ARG A 32 12.46 -9.35 11.17
CA ARG A 32 12.93 -9.55 12.55
C ARG A 32 14.38 -10.01 12.61
N GLU A 33 14.78 -10.94 11.74
CA GLU A 33 16.16 -11.43 11.63
C GLU A 33 17.14 -10.31 11.25
N LEU A 34 16.67 -9.33 10.47
CA LEU A 34 17.43 -8.13 10.08
C LEU A 34 17.32 -6.98 11.09
N GLY A 35 16.67 -7.19 12.23
CA GLY A 35 16.54 -6.19 13.30
C GLY A 35 15.46 -5.14 13.11
N ILE A 36 14.63 -5.23 12.05
CA ILE A 36 13.52 -4.32 11.79
C ILE A 36 12.41 -4.54 12.83
N THR A 37 12.08 -3.50 13.60
CA THR A 37 11.18 -3.62 14.76
C THR A 37 10.56 -2.29 15.16
N THR A 38 9.42 -2.33 15.85
CA THR A 38 8.79 -1.17 16.49
C THR A 38 8.60 -1.37 18.01
N LYS A 39 9.30 -2.35 18.60
CA LYS A 39 9.15 -2.71 20.02
C LYS A 39 9.49 -1.54 20.96
N ARG A 40 8.69 -1.42 22.03
CA ARG A 40 8.91 -0.48 23.15
C ARG A 40 10.32 -0.64 23.72
N GLY A 41 11.12 0.43 23.66
CA GLY A 41 12.47 0.51 24.23
C GLY A 41 13.55 0.98 23.25
N ASN A 42 13.47 0.55 21.97
CA ASN A 42 14.52 0.83 20.97
C ASN A 42 14.09 1.80 19.85
N GLY A 43 12.89 2.40 19.96
CA GLY A 43 12.32 3.20 18.88
C GLY A 43 11.89 2.36 17.67
N ILE A 44 11.61 3.02 16.56
CA ILE A 44 11.29 2.37 15.28
C ILE A 44 12.60 2.13 14.55
N VAL A 45 12.90 0.87 14.25
CA VAL A 45 14.03 0.46 13.39
C VAL A 45 13.45 0.00 12.06
N ASN A 46 13.72 0.76 11.02
CA ASN A 46 13.09 0.66 9.70
C ASN A 46 14.09 0.52 8.55
N SER A 47 15.39 0.49 8.84
CA SER A 47 16.45 0.33 7.84
C SER A 47 17.58 -0.57 8.35
N ILE A 48 18.41 -1.03 7.42
CA ILE A 48 19.70 -1.66 7.71
C ILE A 48 20.81 -0.85 7.03
N THR A 49 22.03 -0.94 7.55
CA THR A 49 23.22 -0.42 6.86
C THR A 49 23.46 -1.20 5.57
N ASN A 50 23.78 -0.49 4.49
CA ASN A 50 24.02 -1.09 3.20
C ASN A 50 25.28 -1.98 3.27
N PRO A 51 25.22 -3.24 2.80
CA PRO A 51 26.32 -4.19 2.93
C PRO A 51 27.56 -3.87 2.07
N VAL A 52 27.47 -2.87 1.18
CA VAL A 52 28.57 -2.42 0.31
C VAL A 52 29.05 -1.00 0.67
N ASP A 53 28.26 -0.23 1.41
CA ASP A 53 28.54 1.16 1.76
C ASP A 53 28.00 1.50 3.16
N GLU A 54 28.90 1.61 4.14
CA GLU A 54 28.55 1.87 5.53
C GLU A 54 27.89 3.24 5.76
N GLY A 55 28.03 4.19 4.82
CA GLY A 55 27.41 5.50 4.88
C GLY A 55 25.96 5.54 4.38
N ARG A 56 25.44 4.43 3.85
CA ARG A 56 24.08 4.37 3.29
C ARG A 56 23.20 3.38 4.03
N GLN A 57 21.92 3.72 4.08
CA GLN A 57 20.87 2.87 4.64
C GLN A 57 20.02 2.28 3.52
N VAL A 58 19.50 1.08 3.77
CA VAL A 58 18.48 0.42 2.95
C VAL A 58 17.19 0.36 3.75
N PHE A 59 16.20 1.15 3.35
CA PHE A 59 14.92 1.27 4.04
C PHE A 59 13.97 0.12 3.74
N PHE A 60 13.22 -0.34 4.74
CA PHE A 60 12.24 -1.42 4.61
C PHE A 60 10.84 -0.85 4.51
N LEU A 61 10.10 -1.29 3.51
CA LEU A 61 8.74 -0.86 3.23
C LEU A 61 7.84 -2.08 3.05
N CYS A 62 6.64 -1.98 3.58
CA CYS A 62 5.56 -2.87 3.25
C CYS A 62 4.64 -2.16 2.26
N ASP A 63 4.02 -2.91 1.37
CA ASP A 63 3.14 -2.30 0.38
C ASP A 63 1.91 -1.63 1.04
N ILE A 64 1.77 -0.31 0.87
CA ILE A 64 0.69 0.52 1.48
C ILE A 64 -0.69 0.07 1.01
N PRO A 65 -0.96 -0.03 -0.32
CA PRO A 65 -2.11 -0.74 -0.88
C PRO A 65 -2.52 -2.02 -0.12
N HIS A 66 -1.55 -2.88 0.18
CA HIS A 66 -1.78 -4.12 0.90
C HIS A 66 -2.10 -3.90 2.37
N ILE A 67 -1.42 -2.97 3.04
CA ILE A 67 -1.72 -2.58 4.43
C ILE A 67 -3.16 -2.06 4.53
N LEU A 68 -3.59 -1.19 3.62
CA LEU A 68 -4.94 -0.63 3.63
C LEU A 68 -6.00 -1.73 3.48
N LYS A 69 -5.75 -2.68 2.58
CA LYS A 69 -6.58 -3.87 2.43
C LYS A 69 -6.67 -4.70 3.72
N CYS A 70 -5.55 -4.89 4.41
CA CYS A 70 -5.53 -5.59 5.69
C CYS A 70 -6.33 -4.85 6.77
N ILE A 71 -6.19 -3.52 6.86
CA ILE A 71 -6.99 -2.67 7.75
C ILE A 71 -8.48 -2.81 7.43
N ARG A 72 -8.86 -2.69 6.15
CA ARG A 72 -10.23 -2.89 5.67
C ARG A 72 -10.78 -4.23 6.12
N ASN A 73 -10.05 -5.31 5.84
CA ASN A 73 -10.50 -6.67 6.14
C ASN A 73 -10.65 -6.90 7.65
N ASN A 74 -9.72 -6.39 8.47
CA ASN A 74 -9.81 -6.48 9.93
C ASN A 74 -11.01 -5.69 10.46
N PHE A 75 -11.21 -4.46 9.99
CA PHE A 75 -12.33 -3.62 10.41
C PHE A 75 -13.69 -4.22 9.99
N TYR A 76 -13.79 -4.71 8.75
CA TYR A 76 -14.97 -5.45 8.28
C TYR A 76 -15.29 -6.67 9.15
N ASN A 77 -14.29 -7.49 9.48
CA ASN A 77 -14.51 -8.73 10.24
C ASN A 77 -14.85 -8.47 11.72
N LYS A 78 -14.24 -7.47 12.35
CA LYS A 78 -14.47 -7.15 13.77
C LYS A 78 -15.70 -6.28 13.99
N GLU A 79 -16.14 -5.57 12.96
CA GLU A 79 -17.24 -4.60 12.94
C GLU A 79 -17.04 -3.38 13.84
N ASN A 80 -16.56 -3.54 15.07
CA ASN A 80 -16.17 -2.45 15.96
C ASN A 80 -14.69 -2.60 16.34
N VAL A 81 -13.92 -1.52 16.18
CA VAL A 81 -12.50 -1.49 16.50
C VAL A 81 -12.14 -0.20 17.24
N LYS A 82 -11.04 -0.22 17.99
CA LYS A 82 -10.52 0.92 18.75
C LYS A 82 -9.54 1.71 17.88
N TRP A 83 -9.68 3.03 17.90
CA TRP A 83 -8.75 4.01 17.33
C TRP A 83 -8.55 5.15 18.33
N GLY A 84 -7.33 5.28 18.87
CA GLY A 84 -7.07 6.11 20.04
C GLY A 84 -7.93 5.65 21.21
N GLU A 85 -8.62 6.58 21.88
CA GLU A 85 -9.62 6.25 22.91
C GLU A 85 -11.05 6.13 22.36
N GLN A 86 -11.23 6.15 21.03
CA GLN A 86 -12.53 6.11 20.38
C GLN A 86 -12.84 4.71 19.85
N ILE A 87 -14.14 4.41 19.74
CA ILE A 87 -14.63 3.20 19.06
C ILE A 87 -15.18 3.62 17.70
N ILE A 88 -14.71 2.98 16.64
CA ILE A 88 -15.20 3.16 15.28
C ILE A 88 -15.95 1.91 14.83
N SER A 89 -16.96 2.09 13.98
CA SER A 89 -17.86 1.00 13.58
C SER A 89 -18.03 0.89 12.07
N TRP A 90 -17.90 -0.32 11.55
CA TRP A 90 -18.11 -0.66 10.15
C TRP A 90 -19.59 -0.52 9.75
N THR A 91 -20.50 -0.61 10.73
CA THR A 91 -21.95 -0.44 10.54
C THR A 91 -22.30 0.90 9.90
N TYR A 92 -21.52 1.96 10.18
CA TYR A 92 -21.72 3.27 9.57
C TYR A 92 -21.50 3.25 8.05
N TYR A 93 -20.54 2.48 7.54
CA TYR A 93 -20.33 2.37 6.09
C TYR A 93 -21.46 1.56 5.43
N LYS A 94 -21.98 0.53 6.10
CA LYS A 94 -23.16 -0.23 5.64
C LYS A 94 -24.38 0.68 5.53
N ALA A 95 -24.70 1.39 6.61
CA ALA A 95 -25.82 2.32 6.64
C ALA A 95 -25.65 3.46 5.63
N LEU A 96 -24.43 3.99 5.47
CA LEU A 96 -24.14 5.03 4.49
C LEU A 96 -24.48 4.55 3.06
N TYR A 97 -24.03 3.36 2.69
CA TYR A 97 -24.35 2.78 1.39
C TYR A 97 -25.86 2.57 1.22
N ASP A 98 -26.54 2.00 2.22
CA ASP A 98 -27.97 1.68 2.14
C ASP A 98 -28.86 2.91 2.01
N VAL A 99 -28.50 4.03 2.65
CA VAL A 99 -29.24 5.29 2.56
C VAL A 99 -28.89 6.03 1.26
N ASP A 100 -27.61 6.11 0.91
CA ASP A 100 -27.15 6.80 -0.30
C ASP A 100 -27.67 6.14 -1.58
N ASN A 101 -27.67 4.81 -1.63
CA ASN A 101 -28.09 4.05 -2.81
C ASN A 101 -29.61 4.13 -3.09
N LYS A 102 -30.41 4.70 -2.18
CA LYS A 102 -31.83 4.98 -2.38
C LYS A 102 -32.09 6.37 -2.94
N SER A 103 -31.09 7.25 -2.94
CA SER A 103 -31.20 8.61 -3.47
C SER A 103 -30.90 8.63 -4.97
N ASP A 104 -31.68 9.39 -5.73
CA ASP A 104 -31.40 9.66 -7.15
C ASP A 104 -30.09 10.47 -7.32
N LEU A 105 -29.80 11.35 -6.36
CA LEU A 105 -28.56 12.11 -6.27
C LEU A 105 -27.70 11.55 -5.15
N ARG A 106 -26.78 10.66 -5.52
CA ARG A 106 -25.84 10.00 -4.60
C ARG A 106 -24.69 10.92 -4.21
N ILE A 107 -24.44 11.05 -2.91
CA ILE A 107 -23.29 11.75 -2.33
C ILE A 107 -22.03 10.89 -2.46
N VAL A 108 -22.17 9.57 -2.31
CA VAL A 108 -21.04 8.62 -2.39
C VAL A 108 -21.23 7.59 -3.52
N PRO A 109 -21.32 8.02 -4.79
CA PRO A 109 -21.65 7.13 -5.92
C PRO A 109 -20.59 6.05 -6.19
N LYS A 110 -19.35 6.28 -5.75
CA LYS A 110 -18.24 5.32 -5.91
C LYS A 110 -18.28 4.17 -4.90
N LEU A 111 -19.07 4.29 -3.84
CA LEU A 111 -19.23 3.26 -2.83
C LEU A 111 -20.20 2.20 -3.36
N THR A 112 -19.71 0.96 -3.47
CA THR A 112 -20.44 -0.15 -4.11
C THR A 112 -20.65 -1.33 -3.14
N PRO A 113 -21.57 -2.27 -3.43
CA PRO A 113 -21.80 -3.44 -2.57
C PRO A 113 -20.53 -4.25 -2.26
N ARG A 114 -19.64 -4.38 -3.25
CA ARG A 114 -18.35 -5.08 -3.12
C ARG A 114 -17.39 -4.43 -2.12
N ASP A 115 -17.59 -3.16 -1.82
CA ASP A 115 -16.74 -2.40 -0.89
C ASP A 115 -17.17 -2.61 0.56
N ILE A 116 -18.49 -2.66 0.77
CA ILE A 116 -19.13 -2.75 2.08
C ILE A 116 -19.31 -4.19 2.56
N ALA A 117 -19.62 -5.10 1.64
CA ALA A 117 -19.80 -6.53 1.88
C ALA A 117 -18.92 -7.36 0.93
N PRO A 118 -17.58 -7.30 1.07
CA PRO A 118 -16.66 -7.98 0.18
C PRO A 118 -16.73 -9.51 0.34
N GLY A 119 -16.97 -10.22 -0.76
CA GLY A 119 -16.74 -11.66 -0.88
C GLY A 119 -15.25 -12.03 -0.89
N PRO A 120 -14.90 -13.32 -0.93
CA PRO A 120 -13.50 -13.78 -0.83
C PRO A 120 -12.55 -13.14 -1.84
N PHE A 121 -12.96 -13.02 -3.10
CA PHE A 121 -12.14 -12.38 -4.14
C PHE A 121 -12.08 -10.86 -3.98
N GLN A 122 -13.19 -10.23 -3.57
CA GLN A 122 -13.25 -8.78 -3.35
C GLN A 122 -12.42 -8.34 -2.13
N LYS A 123 -12.22 -9.23 -1.14
CA LYS A 123 -11.30 -9.02 -0.01
C LYS A 123 -9.86 -8.78 -0.47
N MET A 124 -9.50 -9.23 -1.68
CA MET A 124 -8.17 -9.04 -2.27
C MET A 124 -8.01 -7.70 -3.01
N SER A 125 -9.10 -6.98 -3.30
CA SER A 125 -9.07 -5.73 -4.07
C SER A 125 -8.61 -4.54 -3.22
N VAL A 126 -7.51 -3.91 -3.64
CA VAL A 126 -7.01 -2.64 -3.07
C VAL A 126 -7.96 -1.50 -3.41
N ALA A 127 -8.42 -1.43 -4.66
CA ALA A 127 -9.33 -0.35 -5.11
C ALA A 127 -10.59 -0.28 -4.24
N SER A 128 -11.12 -1.45 -3.87
CA SER A 128 -12.26 -1.55 -2.96
C SER A 128 -11.98 -0.94 -1.57
N ALA A 129 -10.80 -1.20 -1.01
CA ALA A 129 -10.39 -0.59 0.25
C ALA A 129 -10.19 0.93 0.13
N ALA A 130 -9.63 1.40 -0.98
CA ALA A 130 -9.44 2.82 -1.25
C ALA A 130 -10.79 3.57 -1.42
N HIS A 131 -11.82 2.93 -1.99
CA HIS A 131 -13.16 3.52 -2.07
C HIS A 131 -13.76 3.75 -0.68
N VAL A 132 -13.66 2.75 0.22
CA VAL A 132 -14.16 2.87 1.59
C VAL A 132 -13.43 4.01 2.31
N PHE A 133 -12.10 4.00 2.29
CA PHE A 133 -11.26 4.97 2.98
C PHE A 133 -10.94 6.21 2.13
N SER A 134 -11.96 6.78 1.50
CA SER A 134 -11.83 7.98 0.66
C SER A 134 -12.41 9.21 1.35
N ASN A 135 -11.90 10.39 0.97
CA ASN A 135 -12.46 11.67 1.44
C ASN A 135 -13.95 11.82 1.06
N SER A 136 -14.38 11.26 -0.08
CA SER A 136 -15.79 11.23 -0.49
C SER A 136 -16.65 10.47 0.53
N THR A 137 -16.20 9.30 0.98
CA THR A 137 -16.91 8.49 1.99
C THR A 137 -16.96 9.21 3.33
N ALA A 138 -15.86 9.85 3.76
CA ALA A 138 -15.85 10.67 4.97
C ALA A 138 -16.85 11.82 4.90
N ASN A 139 -16.91 12.54 3.77
CA ASN A 139 -17.88 13.61 3.56
C ASN A 139 -19.32 13.07 3.50
N GLY A 140 -19.53 11.86 2.99
CA GLY A 140 -20.82 11.18 3.06
C GLY A 140 -21.28 10.95 4.49
N LEU A 141 -20.41 10.40 5.35
CA LEU A 141 -20.71 10.22 6.78
C LEU A 141 -21.08 11.53 7.46
N LYS A 142 -20.34 12.61 7.16
CA LYS A 142 -20.64 13.96 7.66
C LYS A 142 -21.99 14.47 7.19
N ALA A 143 -22.25 14.41 5.88
CA ALA A 143 -23.47 14.93 5.27
C ALA A 143 -24.72 14.20 5.81
N TYR A 144 -24.68 12.88 5.95
CA TYR A 144 -25.83 12.14 6.50
C TYR A 144 -26.01 12.33 8.02
N ARG A 145 -24.96 12.70 8.75
CA ARG A 145 -25.05 13.12 10.16
C ARG A 145 -25.70 14.50 10.30
N GLU A 146 -25.33 15.45 9.45
CA GLU A 146 -25.73 16.87 9.58
C GLU A 146 -27.03 17.20 8.82
N ILE A 147 -27.14 16.78 7.57
CA ILE A 147 -28.24 17.15 6.66
C ILE A 147 -29.42 16.18 6.78
N GLY A 148 -29.13 14.88 6.91
CA GLY A 148 -30.13 13.82 6.85
C GLY A 148 -31.01 13.66 8.10
N GLN A 149 -30.70 14.38 9.20
CA GLN A 149 -31.31 14.18 10.53
C GLN A 149 -31.49 12.70 10.91
N ASN A 150 -30.56 11.85 10.49
CA ASN A 150 -30.65 10.42 10.75
C ASN A 150 -29.93 10.11 12.06
N ASN A 151 -30.72 9.77 13.09
CA ASN A 151 -30.23 9.46 14.42
C ASN A 151 -29.15 8.36 14.44
N PHE A 152 -29.14 7.48 13.43
CA PHE A 152 -28.12 6.45 13.30
C PHE A 152 -26.71 7.03 13.20
N PHE A 153 -26.50 8.14 12.49
CA PHE A 153 -25.17 8.70 12.23
C PHE A 153 -24.65 9.65 13.31
N GLN A 154 -25.41 9.93 14.38
CA GLN A 154 -25.03 10.92 15.39
C GLN A 154 -23.63 10.69 15.99
N LYS A 155 -23.24 9.43 16.17
CA LYS A 155 -21.93 9.02 16.74
C LYS A 155 -20.94 8.54 15.68
N SER A 156 -21.12 8.93 14.42
CA SER A 156 -20.26 8.51 13.30
C SER A 156 -18.96 9.32 13.16
N GLU A 157 -18.83 10.46 13.87
CA GLU A 157 -17.68 11.37 13.76
C GLU A 157 -16.30 10.67 13.95
N PRO A 158 -16.11 9.77 14.93
CA PRO A 158 -14.88 8.97 15.02
C PRO A 158 -14.56 8.18 13.75
N THR A 159 -15.59 7.55 13.14
CA THR A 159 -15.42 6.72 11.94
C THR A 159 -15.12 7.60 10.72
N GLU A 160 -15.74 8.78 10.63
CA GLU A 160 -15.40 9.79 9.62
C GLU A 160 -13.94 10.24 9.74
N ASN A 161 -13.51 10.63 10.94
CA ASN A 161 -12.16 11.13 11.16
C ASN A 161 -11.11 10.06 10.86
N PHE A 162 -11.39 8.81 11.23
CA PHE A 162 -10.55 7.67 10.85
C PHE A 162 -10.52 7.44 9.34
N THR A 163 -11.66 7.55 8.65
CA THR A 163 -11.75 7.45 7.18
C THR A 163 -10.85 8.47 6.51
N ARG A 164 -10.90 9.73 6.99
CA ARG A 164 -10.10 10.84 6.47
C ARG A 164 -8.61 10.63 6.77
N LEU A 165 -8.27 10.16 7.96
CA LEU A 165 -6.89 9.81 8.32
C LEU A 165 -6.30 8.73 7.40
N LEU A 166 -7.08 7.71 7.03
CA LEU A 166 -6.60 6.69 6.10
C LEU A 166 -6.52 7.21 4.66
N ASN A 167 -7.36 8.17 4.25
CA ASN A 167 -7.21 8.84 2.97
C ASN A 167 -5.88 9.63 2.91
N ASP A 168 -5.50 10.29 4.00
CA ASP A 168 -4.25 11.04 4.14
C ASP A 168 -2.99 10.18 3.88
N LEU A 169 -3.07 8.85 3.98
CA LEU A 169 -1.99 7.93 3.57
C LEU A 169 -1.65 8.06 2.09
N PHE A 170 -2.66 8.23 1.22
CA PHE A 170 -2.45 8.38 -0.22
C PHE A 170 -1.97 9.79 -0.58
N ASP A 171 -2.33 10.79 0.22
CA ASP A 171 -1.92 12.18 0.04
C ASP A 171 -0.55 12.49 0.67
N ALA A 172 0.21 11.44 1.04
CA ALA A 172 1.57 11.50 1.58
C ALA A 172 1.72 12.26 2.91
N TYR A 173 0.65 12.41 3.70
CA TYR A 173 0.70 13.01 5.04
C TYR A 173 1.11 11.99 6.12
N TYR A 174 2.24 11.29 5.90
CA TYR A 174 2.67 10.16 6.73
C TYR A 174 2.90 10.52 8.21
N GLN A 175 3.40 11.72 8.50
CA GLN A 175 3.62 12.19 9.87
C GLN A 175 2.32 12.31 10.66
N ARG A 176 1.24 12.79 10.02
CA ARG A 176 -0.07 12.92 10.65
C ARG A 176 -0.63 11.54 11.01
N VAL A 177 -0.48 10.58 10.10
CA VAL A 177 -0.95 9.22 10.35
C VAL A 177 -0.16 8.57 11.48
N LEU A 178 1.18 8.66 11.46
CA LEU A 178 2.03 8.15 12.56
C LEU A 178 1.65 8.75 13.92
N ALA A 179 1.39 10.06 13.99
CA ALA A 179 1.02 10.73 15.23
C ALA A 179 -0.36 10.30 15.77
N ALA A 180 -1.26 9.85 14.89
CA ALA A 180 -2.61 9.40 15.26
C ALA A 180 -2.68 7.91 15.62
N MET A 181 -1.56 7.17 15.53
CA MET A 181 -1.49 5.75 15.86
C MET A 181 -1.22 5.53 17.35
N SER A 182 -2.01 4.67 17.99
CA SER A 182 -1.84 4.25 19.37
C SER A 182 -1.54 2.74 19.46
N PRO A 183 -0.64 2.30 20.36
CA PRO A 183 -0.43 0.86 20.62
C PRO A 183 -1.68 0.12 21.11
N SER A 184 -2.71 0.83 21.58
CA SER A 184 -4.00 0.26 22.00
C SER A 184 -5.00 0.10 20.85
N ASP A 185 -4.64 0.51 19.64
CA ASP A 185 -5.50 0.43 18.46
C ASP A 185 -5.78 -1.01 18.05
N THR A 186 -7.00 -1.29 17.62
CA THR A 186 -7.41 -2.64 17.19
C THR A 186 -7.95 -2.69 15.75
N TYR A 187 -7.87 -1.57 15.03
CA TYR A 187 -8.27 -1.45 13.61
C TYR A 187 -7.36 -2.22 12.65
N ALA A 188 -6.17 -2.60 13.10
CA ALA A 188 -5.22 -3.44 12.38
C ALA A 188 -4.80 -4.62 13.27
N SER A 189 -4.25 -5.69 12.66
CA SER A 189 -3.50 -6.69 13.44
C SER A 189 -2.16 -6.11 13.86
N ASP A 190 -1.55 -6.63 14.92
CA ASP A 190 -0.22 -6.20 15.40
C ASP A 190 0.81 -6.19 14.27
N GLN A 191 0.81 -7.24 13.44
CA GLN A 191 1.69 -7.34 12.28
C GLN A 191 1.43 -6.23 11.24
N THR A 192 0.17 -5.91 10.97
CA THR A 192 -0.21 -4.84 10.04
C THR A 192 0.17 -3.47 10.61
N PHE A 193 -0.02 -3.28 11.92
CA PHE A 193 0.32 -2.06 12.63
C PHE A 193 1.84 -1.80 12.61
N VAL A 194 2.65 -2.80 12.96
CA VAL A 194 4.13 -2.73 12.84
C VAL A 194 4.55 -2.42 11.41
N SER A 195 3.92 -3.07 10.43
CA SER A 195 4.21 -2.84 9.00
C SER A 195 3.93 -1.39 8.59
N LEU A 196 2.80 -0.84 9.04
CA LEU A 196 2.41 0.53 8.76
C LEU A 196 3.41 1.51 9.38
N GLN A 197 3.75 1.35 10.67
CA GLN A 197 4.72 2.20 11.35
C GLN A 197 6.07 2.22 10.63
N VAL A 198 6.65 1.04 10.35
CA VAL A 198 7.94 0.92 9.65
C VAL A 198 7.86 1.57 8.26
N THR A 199 6.79 1.34 7.51
CA THR A 199 6.63 1.87 6.16
C THR A 199 6.53 3.39 6.15
N LEU A 200 5.74 3.98 7.04
CA LEU A 200 5.57 5.43 7.15
C LEU A 200 6.87 6.10 7.57
N THR A 201 7.57 5.56 8.57
CA THR A 201 8.89 6.06 8.98
C THR A 201 9.91 5.95 7.83
N SER A 202 9.96 4.81 7.15
CA SER A 202 10.82 4.62 5.98
C SER A 202 10.53 5.58 4.86
N LEU A 203 9.26 5.87 4.55
CA LEU A 203 8.94 6.83 3.49
C LEU A 203 9.37 8.25 3.84
N LEU A 204 9.21 8.65 5.11
CA LEU A 204 9.66 9.97 5.57
C LEU A 204 11.19 10.09 5.50
N GLU A 205 11.91 9.12 6.05
CA GLU A 205 13.38 9.14 6.08
C GLU A 205 13.98 8.96 4.70
N LEU A 206 13.42 8.07 3.86
CA LEU A 206 13.83 7.91 2.47
C LEU A 206 13.59 9.19 1.67
N THR A 207 12.44 9.84 1.83
CA THR A 207 12.14 11.09 1.14
C THR A 207 13.10 12.19 1.57
N HIS A 208 13.37 12.31 2.87
CA HIS A 208 14.35 13.25 3.39
C HIS A 208 15.76 12.96 2.83
N TYR A 209 16.20 11.71 2.83
CA TYR A 209 17.49 11.30 2.28
C TYR A 209 17.60 11.64 0.80
N LEU A 210 16.63 11.24 -0.01
CA LEU A 210 16.65 11.48 -1.46
C LEU A 210 16.61 12.97 -1.80
N CYS A 211 15.79 13.76 -1.10
CA CYS A 211 15.68 15.19 -1.39
C CYS A 211 16.83 16.02 -0.82
N ASN A 212 17.18 15.82 0.45
CA ASN A 212 18.08 16.72 1.17
C ASN A 212 19.55 16.27 1.12
N VAL A 213 19.81 14.97 0.97
CA VAL A 213 21.19 14.44 0.91
C VAL A 213 21.62 14.21 -0.53
N ILE A 214 20.77 13.58 -1.35
CA ILE A 214 21.10 13.30 -2.76
C ILE A 214 20.78 14.47 -3.68
N GLY A 215 19.80 15.31 -3.33
CA GLY A 215 19.44 16.51 -4.09
C GLY A 215 18.31 16.31 -5.11
N TYR A 216 17.47 15.28 -4.95
CA TYR A 216 16.27 15.12 -5.80
C TYR A 216 15.19 16.16 -5.45
N HIS A 217 14.49 16.69 -6.46
CA HIS A 217 13.44 17.69 -6.23
C HIS A 217 12.15 17.10 -5.61
N TYR A 218 11.85 15.84 -5.92
CA TYR A 218 10.66 15.15 -5.43
C TYR A 218 10.88 13.63 -5.46
N VAL A 219 10.09 12.91 -4.66
CA VAL A 219 10.07 11.45 -4.62
C VAL A 219 8.70 10.94 -5.01
N LEU A 220 8.66 10.01 -5.96
CA LEU A 220 7.43 9.35 -6.37
C LEU A 220 7.12 8.19 -5.41
N ALA A 221 6.56 8.50 -4.23
CA ALA A 221 6.21 7.48 -3.23
C ALA A 221 5.27 6.38 -3.78
N GLY A 222 4.45 6.70 -4.79
CA GLY A 222 3.64 5.73 -5.53
C GLY A 222 4.44 4.70 -6.36
N LYS A 223 5.78 4.79 -6.40
CA LYS A 223 6.67 3.76 -6.94
C LYS A 223 7.22 2.82 -5.87
N CYS A 224 7.00 3.12 -4.59
CA CYS A 224 7.44 2.29 -3.46
C CYS A 224 6.39 1.21 -3.12
N ASN A 225 6.02 0.39 -4.12
CA ASN A 225 5.08 -0.72 -3.98
C ASN A 225 5.51 -1.91 -4.86
N GLN A 226 4.80 -3.03 -4.73
CA GLN A 226 5.06 -4.25 -5.51
C GLN A 226 4.16 -4.39 -6.75
N ASP A 227 3.37 -3.37 -7.11
CA ASP A 227 2.52 -3.37 -8.30
C ASP A 227 3.28 -3.75 -9.59
N PRO A 228 4.52 -3.27 -9.84
CA PRO A 228 5.27 -3.69 -11.03
C PRO A 228 5.52 -5.20 -11.07
N LEU A 229 5.77 -5.83 -9.91
CA LEU A 229 5.98 -7.27 -9.79
C LEU A 229 4.66 -8.03 -10.00
N GLU A 230 3.54 -7.53 -9.46
CA GLU A 230 2.22 -8.14 -9.67
C GLU A 230 1.76 -8.04 -11.12
N LYS A 231 2.04 -6.91 -11.79
CA LYS A 231 1.80 -6.72 -13.23
C LYS A 231 2.64 -7.70 -14.04
N PHE A 232 3.90 -7.91 -13.66
CA PHE A 232 4.75 -8.93 -14.30
C PHE A 232 4.14 -10.33 -14.15
N PHE A 233 3.68 -10.72 -12.96
CA PHE A 233 3.00 -12.01 -12.79
C PHE A 233 1.69 -12.11 -13.58
N GLY A 234 0.92 -11.02 -13.68
CA GLY A 234 -0.26 -10.94 -14.54
C GLY A 234 0.08 -11.19 -16.01
N LEU A 235 1.16 -10.57 -16.50
CA LEU A 235 1.67 -10.80 -17.85
C LEU A 235 2.04 -12.26 -18.04
N VAL A 236 2.82 -12.86 -17.14
CA VAL A 236 3.22 -14.27 -17.25
C VAL A 236 2.01 -15.20 -17.29
N ARG A 237 0.97 -14.96 -16.47
CA ARG A 237 -0.27 -15.74 -16.51
C ARG A 237 -1.06 -15.54 -17.80
N SER A 238 -0.95 -14.38 -18.45
CA SER A 238 -1.63 -14.13 -19.73
C SER A 238 -1.00 -14.85 -20.92
N PHE A 239 0.27 -15.25 -20.84
CA PHE A 239 0.96 -15.98 -21.93
C PHE A 239 0.36 -17.36 -22.21
N GLY A 240 -0.20 -18.02 -21.19
CA GLY A 240 -0.79 -19.36 -21.34
C GLY A 240 -2.20 -19.36 -21.93
N GLY A 241 -2.76 -18.20 -22.28
CA GLY A 241 -4.15 -18.08 -22.75
C GLY A 241 -5.13 -18.57 -21.70
N ASN A 242 -5.73 -19.74 -21.95
CA ASN A 242 -6.65 -20.39 -20.99
C ASN A 242 -5.92 -21.06 -19.81
N ASP A 243 -4.61 -21.34 -19.93
CA ASP A 243 -3.81 -21.82 -18.80
C ASP A 243 -3.19 -20.64 -18.04
N CYS A 244 -3.90 -20.18 -17.01
CA CYS A 244 -3.46 -19.09 -16.16
C CYS A 244 -2.58 -19.54 -14.97
N HIS A 245 -2.17 -20.82 -14.92
CA HIS A 245 -1.37 -21.41 -13.83
C HIS A 245 -0.11 -22.09 -14.37
N PRO A 246 0.90 -21.31 -14.83
CA PRO A 246 2.10 -21.89 -15.43
C PRO A 246 2.88 -22.73 -14.42
N THR A 247 3.37 -23.88 -14.88
CA THR A 247 4.35 -24.69 -14.13
C THR A 247 5.68 -23.94 -13.98
N ALA A 248 6.55 -24.36 -13.04
CA ALA A 248 7.87 -23.75 -12.86
C ALA A 248 8.73 -23.75 -14.14
N THR A 249 8.63 -24.81 -14.94
CA THR A 249 9.29 -24.91 -16.26
C THR A 249 8.74 -23.87 -17.23
N SER A 250 7.41 -23.77 -17.34
CA SER A 250 6.76 -22.80 -18.22
C SER A 250 7.06 -21.37 -17.79
N PHE A 251 7.02 -21.08 -16.49
CA PHE A 251 7.44 -19.80 -15.94
C PHE A 251 8.88 -19.46 -16.35
N SER A 252 9.81 -20.42 -16.25
CA SER A 252 11.21 -20.21 -16.61
C SER A 252 11.38 -19.89 -18.10
N HIS A 253 10.63 -20.57 -18.97
CA HIS A 253 10.63 -20.28 -20.41
C HIS A 253 10.05 -18.91 -20.73
N ILE A 254 8.90 -18.56 -20.14
CA ILE A 254 8.26 -17.25 -20.31
C ILE A 254 9.16 -16.13 -19.77
N PHE A 255 9.77 -16.32 -18.60
CA PHE A 255 10.69 -15.36 -18.00
C PHE A 255 11.91 -15.09 -18.90
N ARG A 256 12.52 -16.15 -19.47
CA ARG A 256 13.61 -16.04 -20.44
C ARG A 256 13.18 -15.28 -21.69
N LEU A 257 12.03 -15.62 -22.26
CA LEU A 257 11.47 -14.94 -23.42
C LEU A 257 11.27 -13.45 -23.15
N LEU A 258 10.65 -13.11 -22.01
CA LEU A 258 10.40 -11.72 -21.61
C LEU A 258 11.68 -10.93 -21.36
N SER A 259 12.70 -11.56 -20.77
CA SER A 259 14.00 -10.94 -20.51
C SER A 259 14.74 -10.57 -21.81
N VAL A 260 14.50 -11.28 -22.90
CA VAL A 260 15.05 -10.93 -24.22
C VAL A 260 14.14 -9.94 -24.96
N TYR A 261 12.82 -10.16 -24.91
CA TYR A 261 11.84 -9.37 -25.65
C TYR A 261 11.78 -7.91 -25.21
N PHE A 262 11.77 -7.62 -23.90
CA PHE A 262 11.61 -6.25 -23.43
C PHE A 262 12.78 -5.34 -23.81
N PRO A 263 14.06 -5.71 -23.58
CA PRO A 263 15.19 -4.89 -24.00
C PRO A 263 15.26 -4.70 -25.51
N THR A 264 14.99 -5.75 -26.30
CA THR A 264 15.03 -5.67 -27.77
C THR A 264 13.92 -4.79 -28.34
N SER A 265 12.71 -4.91 -27.81
CA SER A 265 11.59 -4.04 -28.18
C SER A 265 11.85 -2.58 -27.82
N ALA A 266 12.39 -2.31 -26.62
CA ALA A 266 12.75 -0.97 -26.18
C ALA A 266 13.84 -0.36 -27.06
N ALA A 267 14.92 -1.09 -27.32
CA ALA A 267 16.01 -0.64 -28.20
C ALA A 267 15.51 -0.34 -29.62
N SER A 268 14.63 -1.19 -30.17
CA SER A 268 14.03 -0.97 -31.48
C SER A 268 13.20 0.32 -31.52
N LYS A 269 12.33 0.55 -30.51
CA LYS A 269 11.52 1.77 -30.41
C LYS A 269 12.38 3.03 -30.27
N GLU A 270 13.44 2.98 -29.47
CA GLU A 270 14.41 4.07 -29.31
C GLU A 270 15.08 4.41 -30.66
N MET A 271 15.51 3.40 -31.40
CA MET A 271 16.12 3.55 -32.73
C MET A 271 15.15 4.24 -33.72
N PHE A 272 13.90 3.77 -33.80
CA PHE A 272 12.88 4.40 -34.66
C PHE A 272 12.49 5.81 -34.21
N ARG A 273 12.58 6.13 -32.91
CA ARG A 273 12.36 7.50 -32.41
C ARG A 273 13.50 8.43 -32.85
N LYS A 274 14.76 7.99 -32.73
CA LYS A 274 15.92 8.75 -33.18
C LYS A 274 15.88 9.00 -34.70
N MET A 275 15.50 8.00 -35.50
CA MET A 275 15.35 8.16 -36.95
C MET A 275 14.29 9.20 -37.34
N ARG A 276 13.17 9.28 -36.61
CA ARG A 276 12.11 10.27 -36.88
C ARG A 276 12.47 11.69 -36.46
N ASN A 277 13.36 11.88 -35.49
CA ASN A 277 13.80 13.21 -35.05
C ASN A 277 14.99 13.76 -35.86
N MET A 278 15.49 13.01 -36.85
CA MET A 278 16.56 13.42 -37.76
C MET A 278 16.04 13.88 -39.14
N GLN A 279 14.71 13.87 -39.33
CA GLN A 279 14.02 14.46 -40.48
C GLN A 279 13.34 15.75 -40.06
#